data_AF-A0A842LK59-F1
#
_entry.id   AF-A0A842LK59-F1
#
_cell.length_a   1.000
_cell.length_b   1.000
_cell.length_c   1.000
_cell.angle_alpha   90.00
_cell.angle_beta   90.00
_cell.angle_gamma   90.00
#
_symmetry.space_group_name_H-M   'P 1'
#
loop_
_entity.id
_entity.type
_entity.pdbx_description
1 polymer ?
#
loop_
_entity_poly.entity_id
_entity_poly.type
_entity_poly.pdbx_seq_one_letter_code
_entity_poly.pdbx_strand_id
1 'polypeptide(L)'
;MREVDDRIRLWRNTVALFYELKTIGLKGPFKSAGYKIGVIEPVADPTGAGGVPDIVCSSDSKWAIIEVTLNDKPKKCQLDSYRDMNPRLFQQWLGDTIAGKPNVICSRLENDVDDGGYCQIFVRDRFDSKNTEKLSDTELAEYLRKFNGTDISRSPDIQIQLIPEMASKSYELRRGLVNLVLKLAEPGCRGRTADQIVTSGLERIAENVSETSKGKLVKSVEQQLVQLVEGKMKDYMEYDDSSPNIVFRFKEGVNIENKNTRSKIVRLLKEWVGERKGQTELSDYDSNDGDMTATT
;
A
#
# COMPACT_ATOMS: atom_id res chain seq x y z
N MET A 1 14.10 -9.00 -5.24
CA MET A 1 12.98 -9.24 -6.16
C MET A 1 11.70 -9.55 -5.38
N ARG A 2 11.66 -10.65 -4.61
CA ARG A 2 10.55 -10.99 -3.67
C ARG A 2 10.12 -9.87 -2.72
N GLU A 3 11.09 -9.15 -2.13
CA GLU A 3 10.82 -8.22 -1.03
C GLU A 3 9.82 -7.08 -1.36
N VAL A 4 9.83 -6.56 -2.58
CA VAL A 4 8.90 -5.48 -2.99
C VAL A 4 7.48 -6.01 -3.12
N ASP A 5 7.34 -7.15 -3.77
CA ASP A 5 6.05 -7.80 -4.01
C ASP A 5 5.48 -8.30 -2.67
N ASP A 6 6.34 -8.80 -1.78
CA ASP A 6 6.00 -9.17 -0.41
C ASP A 6 5.54 -7.95 0.41
N ARG A 7 6.16 -6.77 0.24
CA ARG A 7 5.78 -5.55 0.98
C ARG A 7 4.43 -5.03 0.56
N ILE A 8 4.21 -4.86 -0.75
CA ILE A 8 2.90 -4.45 -1.27
C ILE A 8 1.85 -5.47 -0.85
N ARG A 9 2.14 -6.77 -1.00
CA ARG A 9 1.23 -7.84 -0.60
C ARG A 9 0.87 -7.78 0.88
N LEU A 10 1.85 -7.60 1.75
CA LEU A 10 1.64 -7.47 3.19
C LEU A 10 0.68 -6.32 3.47
N TRP A 11 1.02 -5.11 3.02
CA TRP A 11 0.18 -3.92 3.20
C TRP A 11 -1.23 -4.11 2.64
N ARG A 12 -1.33 -4.58 1.40
CA ARG A 12 -2.60 -4.84 0.71
C ARG A 12 -3.48 -5.80 1.51
N ASN A 13 -2.91 -6.91 1.94
CA ASN A 13 -3.65 -7.95 2.63
C ASN A 13 -4.03 -7.52 4.05
N THR A 14 -3.18 -6.77 4.76
CA THR A 14 -3.51 -6.16 6.06
C THR A 14 -4.66 -5.17 5.93
N VAL A 15 -4.58 -4.25 4.95
CA VAL A 15 -5.61 -3.24 4.67
C VAL A 15 -6.93 -3.89 4.29
N ALA A 16 -6.90 -4.98 3.51
CA ALA A 16 -8.11 -5.71 3.09
C ALA A 16 -8.97 -6.20 4.26
N LEU A 17 -8.38 -6.45 5.44
CA LEU A 17 -9.10 -6.90 6.62
C LEU A 17 -10.07 -5.84 7.20
N PHE A 18 -9.94 -4.57 6.78
CA PHE A 18 -10.84 -3.46 7.14
C PHE A 18 -12.03 -3.28 6.20
N TYR A 19 -12.14 -4.09 5.16
CA TYR A 19 -13.19 -3.94 4.14
C TYR A 19 -14.06 -5.18 4.00
N GLU A 20 -15.19 -4.97 3.33
CA GLU A 20 -15.99 -6.04 2.77
C GLU A 20 -15.63 -6.19 1.29
N LEU A 21 -15.05 -7.34 0.97
CA LEU A 21 -14.58 -7.72 -0.35
C LEU A 21 -15.73 -8.41 -1.08
N LYS A 22 -16.70 -7.59 -1.52
CA LYS A 22 -17.96 -8.05 -2.13
C LYS A 22 -17.78 -9.06 -3.26
N THR A 23 -16.72 -8.91 -4.06
CA THR A 23 -16.40 -9.79 -5.19
C THR A 23 -16.15 -11.23 -4.80
N ILE A 24 -15.69 -11.48 -3.57
CA ILE A 24 -15.42 -12.83 -3.04
C ILE A 24 -16.28 -13.14 -1.81
N GLY A 25 -17.28 -12.30 -1.51
CA GLY A 25 -18.20 -12.49 -0.38
C GLY A 25 -17.53 -12.49 0.99
N LEU A 26 -16.35 -11.88 1.13
CA LEU A 26 -15.53 -11.94 2.34
C LEU A 26 -15.58 -10.62 3.10
N LYS A 27 -15.91 -10.66 4.38
CA LYS A 27 -15.88 -9.51 5.29
C LYS A 27 -14.72 -9.68 6.26
N GLY A 28 -13.76 -8.75 6.24
CA GLY A 28 -12.59 -8.84 7.08
C GLY A 28 -12.90 -8.77 8.58
N PRO A 29 -12.00 -9.27 9.45
CA PRO A 29 -12.22 -9.32 10.89
C PRO A 29 -12.32 -7.92 11.53
N PHE A 30 -11.48 -6.97 11.11
CA PHE A 30 -11.57 -5.59 11.59
C PHE A 30 -12.88 -4.94 11.16
N LYS A 31 -13.29 -5.13 9.89
CA LYS A 31 -14.58 -4.64 9.40
C LYS A 31 -15.76 -5.23 10.17
N SER A 32 -15.66 -6.51 10.54
CA SER A 32 -16.68 -7.21 11.31
C SER A 32 -16.79 -6.70 12.74
N ALA A 33 -15.66 -6.35 13.35
CA ALA A 33 -15.57 -5.68 14.66
C ALA A 33 -15.87 -4.17 14.60
N GLY A 34 -16.30 -3.63 13.47
CA GLY A 34 -16.63 -2.21 13.31
C GLY A 34 -15.43 -1.27 13.19
N TYR A 35 -14.20 -1.80 13.10
CA TYR A 35 -13.00 -0.98 12.96
C TYR A 35 -12.89 -0.35 11.56
N LYS A 36 -12.37 0.88 11.54
CA LYS A 36 -12.01 1.65 10.34
C LYS A 36 -10.59 2.17 10.50
N ILE A 37 -9.87 2.30 9.40
CA ILE A 37 -8.56 2.97 9.39
C ILE A 37 -8.81 4.45 9.70
N GLY A 38 -8.08 4.98 10.70
CA GLY A 38 -8.06 6.40 11.01
C GLY A 38 -6.92 7.08 10.24
N VAL A 39 -5.68 6.67 10.53
CA VAL A 39 -4.48 7.25 9.91
C VAL A 39 -3.39 6.21 9.68
N ILE A 40 -2.62 6.40 8.60
CA ILE A 40 -1.46 5.60 8.22
C ILE A 40 -0.20 6.47 8.32
N GLU A 41 0.84 5.91 8.92
CA GLU A 41 2.09 6.57 9.30
C GLU A 41 1.86 7.95 9.93
N PRO A 42 1.09 8.06 11.03
CA PRO A 42 0.94 9.32 11.72
C PRO A 42 2.25 9.80 12.32
N VAL A 43 2.47 11.11 12.27
CA VAL A 43 3.48 11.76 13.09
C VAL A 43 2.86 12.00 14.48
N ALA A 44 3.04 11.02 15.38
CA ALA A 44 2.41 11.02 16.69
C ALA A 44 2.91 12.15 17.62
N ASP A 45 4.17 12.58 17.48
CA ASP A 45 4.77 13.63 18.32
C ASP A 45 6.03 14.25 17.67
N PRO A 46 6.16 15.59 17.56
CA PRO A 46 7.41 16.26 17.18
C PRO A 46 8.59 16.00 18.14
N THR A 47 8.33 15.60 19.39
CA THR A 47 9.38 15.34 20.39
C THR A 47 9.98 13.93 20.30
N GLY A 48 9.39 13.04 19.49
CA GLY A 48 9.92 11.70 19.20
C GLY A 48 9.69 10.64 20.29
N ALA A 49 8.99 10.97 21.38
CA ALA A 49 8.86 10.09 22.54
C ALA A 49 7.88 8.90 22.38
N GLY A 50 7.12 8.83 21.27
CA GLY A 50 6.06 7.84 21.10
C GLY A 50 6.38 6.63 20.22
N GLY A 51 7.39 6.65 19.37
CA GLY A 51 7.41 5.72 18.22
C GLY A 51 6.41 6.13 17.14
N VAL A 52 6.51 5.52 15.95
CA VAL A 52 5.71 5.90 14.76
C VAL A 52 4.91 4.67 14.32
N PRO A 53 3.62 4.56 14.70
CA PRO A 53 2.75 3.49 14.24
C PRO A 53 2.64 3.45 12.71
N ASP A 54 2.46 2.27 12.13
CA ASP A 54 2.16 2.16 10.69
C ASP A 54 0.68 2.44 10.40
N ILE A 55 -0.22 1.86 11.20
CA ILE A 55 -1.67 2.06 11.05
C ILE A 55 -2.29 2.30 12.44
N VAL A 56 -3.08 3.36 12.56
CA VAL A 56 -3.96 3.61 13.69
C VAL A 56 -5.41 3.49 13.22
N CYS A 57 -6.20 2.68 13.92
CA CYS A 57 -7.57 2.39 13.55
C CYS A 57 -8.49 2.34 14.77
N SER A 58 -9.80 2.45 14.54
CA SER A 58 -10.77 2.48 15.62
C SER A 58 -12.15 1.96 15.24
N SER A 59 -12.85 1.46 16.25
CA SER A 59 -14.30 1.33 16.29
C SER A 59 -14.91 2.54 17.04
N ASP A 60 -16.21 2.51 17.33
CA ASP A 60 -16.90 3.61 18.01
C ASP A 60 -16.39 3.88 19.45
N SER A 61 -15.74 2.90 20.09
CA SER A 61 -15.30 3.00 21.48
C SER A 61 -13.90 2.43 21.78
N LYS A 62 -13.29 1.75 20.82
CA LYS A 62 -11.97 1.11 20.96
C LYS A 62 -11.06 1.52 19.82
N TRP A 63 -9.77 1.38 20.04
CA TRP A 63 -8.77 1.68 19.04
C TRP A 63 -7.63 0.68 19.09
N ALA A 64 -6.93 0.58 17.97
CA ALA A 64 -5.83 -0.33 17.78
C ALA A 64 -4.69 0.34 17.00
N ILE A 65 -3.49 -0.18 17.25
CA ILE A 65 -2.29 0.13 16.51
C ILE A 65 -1.85 -1.15 15.82
N ILE A 66 -1.59 -1.07 14.52
CA ILE A 66 -1.05 -2.17 13.74
C ILE A 66 0.35 -1.77 13.27
N GLU A 67 1.35 -2.54 13.69
CA GLU A 67 2.69 -2.54 13.11
C GLU A 67 2.70 -3.51 11.93
N VAL A 68 3.14 -3.06 10.76
CA VAL A 68 3.21 -3.86 9.54
C VAL A 68 4.68 -4.13 9.24
N THR A 69 5.11 -5.39 9.27
CA THR A 69 6.55 -5.69 9.15
C THR A 69 6.89 -6.92 8.31
N LEU A 70 7.96 -6.77 7.52
CA LEU A 70 8.70 -7.86 6.87
C LEU A 70 9.99 -8.23 7.62
N ASN A 71 10.25 -7.64 8.78
CA ASN A 71 11.48 -7.90 9.53
C ASN A 71 11.50 -9.34 10.03
N ASP A 72 12.60 -10.05 9.83
CA ASP A 72 12.81 -11.41 10.33
C ASP A 72 13.11 -11.47 11.83
N LYS A 73 13.13 -10.32 12.51
CA LYS A 73 13.32 -10.20 13.96
C LYS A 73 12.03 -9.81 14.69
N PRO A 74 11.91 -10.20 15.97
CA PRO A 74 10.83 -9.73 16.83
C PRO A 74 10.80 -8.21 16.94
N LYS A 75 9.59 -7.65 16.97
CA LYS A 75 9.32 -6.21 17.11
C LYS A 75 8.96 -5.80 18.54
N LYS A 76 9.20 -6.66 19.53
CA LYS A 76 8.76 -6.45 20.93
C LYS A 76 9.02 -5.04 21.47
N CYS A 77 10.24 -4.50 21.34
CA CYS A 77 10.54 -3.15 21.83
C CYS A 77 9.71 -2.06 21.15
N GLN A 78 9.44 -2.19 19.84
CA GLN A 78 8.59 -1.26 19.10
C GLN A 78 7.13 -1.38 19.58
N LEU A 79 6.62 -2.61 19.71
CA LEU A 79 5.25 -2.86 20.18
C LEU A 79 5.05 -2.41 21.63
N ASP A 80 6.06 -2.56 22.49
CA ASP A 80 6.08 -2.03 23.86
C ASP A 80 5.91 -0.51 23.89
N SER A 81 6.49 0.21 22.92
CA SER A 81 6.36 1.67 22.83
C SER A 81 4.92 2.12 22.52
N TYR A 82 4.12 1.25 21.89
CA TYR A 82 2.74 1.55 21.51
C TYR A 82 1.74 1.31 22.64
N ARG A 83 2.10 0.46 23.61
CA ARG A 83 1.19 -0.06 24.64
C ARG A 83 0.52 1.03 25.47
N ASP A 84 1.24 2.12 25.73
CA ASP A 84 0.79 3.22 26.59
C ASP A 84 0.58 4.53 25.81
N MET A 85 0.49 4.45 24.48
CA MET A 85 0.16 5.62 23.67
C MET A 85 -1.19 6.22 24.06
N ASN A 86 -1.23 7.55 24.08
CA ASN A 86 -2.44 8.30 24.39
C ASN A 86 -3.28 8.51 23.11
N PRO A 87 -4.56 8.10 23.07
CA PRO A 87 -5.41 8.29 21.88
C PRO A 87 -5.58 9.77 21.49
N ARG A 88 -5.36 10.70 22.43
CA ARG A 88 -5.40 12.15 22.16
C ARG A 88 -4.37 12.60 21.12
N LEU A 89 -3.26 11.86 20.95
CA LEU A 89 -2.28 12.11 19.90
C LEU A 89 -2.89 11.95 18.49
N PHE A 90 -3.97 11.16 18.39
CA PHE A 90 -4.63 10.84 17.14
C PHE A 90 -6.09 11.31 17.12
N GLN A 91 -6.48 12.22 18.01
CA GLN A 91 -7.87 12.63 18.23
C GLN A 91 -8.57 13.10 16.94
N GLN A 92 -7.84 13.81 16.07
CA GLN A 92 -8.41 14.29 14.80
C GLN A 92 -8.85 13.16 13.84
N TRP A 93 -8.28 11.96 13.99
CA TRP A 93 -8.63 10.79 13.17
C TRP A 93 -9.50 9.78 13.92
N LEU A 94 -9.32 9.69 15.23
CA LEU A 94 -10.00 8.73 16.10
C LEU A 94 -11.37 9.23 16.60
N GLY A 95 -11.56 10.54 16.68
CA GLY A 95 -12.71 11.17 17.33
C GLY A 95 -12.55 11.32 18.84
N ASP A 96 -13.40 12.16 19.42
CA ASP A 96 -13.28 12.64 20.81
C ASP A 96 -13.69 11.62 21.88
N THR A 97 -14.40 10.57 21.48
CA THR A 97 -15.00 9.58 22.39
C THR A 97 -14.05 8.44 22.74
N ILE A 98 -12.93 8.30 22.03
CA ILE A 98 -12.01 7.18 22.21
C ILE A 98 -11.10 7.41 23.42
N ALA A 99 -11.12 6.43 24.32
CA ALA A 99 -10.33 6.44 25.54
C ALA A 99 -9.69 5.06 25.81
N GLY A 100 -8.72 5.05 26.72
CA GLY A 100 -8.02 3.83 27.15
C GLY A 100 -6.82 3.47 26.27
N LYS A 101 -6.21 2.32 26.58
CA LYS A 101 -5.01 1.82 25.90
C LYS A 101 -5.35 1.20 24.54
N PRO A 102 -4.44 1.28 23.54
CA PRO A 102 -4.67 0.66 22.25
C PRO A 102 -4.57 -0.86 22.35
N ASN A 103 -5.31 -1.54 21.47
CA ASN A 103 -5.01 -2.92 21.09
C ASN A 103 -3.79 -2.92 20.15
N VAL A 104 -2.67 -3.52 20.56
CA VAL A 104 -1.44 -3.55 19.76
C VAL A 104 -1.34 -4.86 19.00
N ILE A 105 -1.23 -4.78 17.68
CA ILE A 105 -1.21 -5.93 16.76
C ILE A 105 0.01 -5.81 15.85
N CYS A 106 0.71 -6.93 15.61
CA CYS A 106 1.73 -7.02 14.58
C CYS A 106 1.22 -7.82 13.37
N SER A 107 1.37 -7.26 12.18
CA SER A 107 1.00 -7.88 10.91
C SER A 107 2.24 -8.31 10.13
N ARG A 108 2.25 -9.59 9.76
CA ARG A 108 3.35 -10.25 9.04
C ARG A 108 2.79 -11.08 7.89
N LEU A 109 3.64 -11.46 6.95
CA LEU A 109 3.26 -12.46 5.93
C LEU A 109 3.21 -13.86 6.55
N GLU A 110 4.22 -14.20 7.34
CA GLU A 110 4.48 -15.57 7.80
C GLU A 110 4.62 -15.65 9.32
N ASN A 111 4.45 -16.88 9.83
CA ASN A 111 4.38 -17.21 11.25
C ASN A 111 5.71 -17.76 11.83
N ASP A 112 6.82 -17.25 11.31
CA ASP A 112 8.18 -17.68 11.66
C ASP A 112 8.80 -16.88 12.81
N VAL A 113 8.22 -15.73 13.16
CA VAL A 113 8.71 -14.84 14.22
C VAL A 113 7.64 -14.67 15.31
N ASP A 114 8.04 -14.89 16.56
CA ASP A 114 7.21 -14.63 17.75
C ASP A 114 7.50 -13.23 18.31
N ASP A 115 6.49 -12.35 18.30
CA ASP A 115 6.57 -10.99 18.85
C ASP A 115 6.28 -10.95 20.37
N GLY A 116 6.10 -12.11 21.00
CA GLY A 116 5.95 -12.27 22.44
C GLY A 116 4.54 -11.92 22.92
N GLY A 117 4.42 -10.92 23.79
CA GLY A 117 3.20 -10.62 24.53
C GLY A 117 2.09 -9.93 23.73
N TYR A 118 2.17 -9.92 22.40
CA TYR A 118 1.31 -9.15 21.50
C TYR A 118 0.53 -10.06 20.57
N CYS A 119 -0.65 -9.58 20.14
CA CYS A 119 -1.41 -10.25 19.10
C CYS A 119 -0.67 -10.15 17.77
N GLN A 120 -0.60 -11.25 17.04
CA GLN A 120 0.00 -11.30 15.71
C GLN A 120 -1.03 -11.78 14.69
N ILE A 121 -1.00 -11.19 13.50
CA ILE A 121 -1.80 -11.62 12.35
C ILE A 121 -0.87 -11.94 11.17
N PHE A 122 -1.20 -13.01 10.46
CA PHE A 122 -0.45 -13.53 9.32
C PHE A 122 -1.32 -13.46 8.08
N VAL A 123 -0.82 -12.80 7.04
CA VAL A 123 -1.67 -12.38 5.92
C VAL A 123 -1.10 -12.74 4.54
N ARG A 124 -0.36 -13.85 4.40
CA ARG A 124 0.17 -14.26 3.07
C ARG A 124 -0.91 -14.78 2.14
N ASP A 125 -1.27 -16.06 2.26
CA ASP A 125 -2.28 -16.74 1.42
C ASP A 125 -3.55 -17.05 2.21
N ARG A 126 -3.38 -17.47 3.47
CA ARG A 126 -4.46 -17.65 4.42
C ARG A 126 -4.26 -16.70 5.59
N PHE A 127 -5.37 -16.25 6.14
CA PHE A 127 -5.34 -15.51 7.39
C PHE A 127 -5.11 -16.48 8.55
N ASP A 128 -4.19 -16.11 9.44
CA ASP A 128 -4.03 -16.75 10.74
C ASP A 128 -3.73 -15.70 11.80
N SER A 129 -3.98 -16.02 13.07
CA SER A 129 -3.72 -15.13 14.19
C SER A 129 -3.24 -15.89 15.42
N LYS A 130 -2.32 -15.27 16.15
CA LYS A 130 -1.76 -15.76 17.42
C LYS A 130 -1.99 -14.74 18.52
N ASN A 131 -2.06 -15.24 19.75
CA ASN A 131 -2.12 -14.44 20.97
C ASN A 131 -3.30 -13.44 20.98
N THR A 132 -4.44 -13.80 20.37
CA THR A 132 -5.64 -12.93 20.34
C THR A 132 -6.18 -12.61 21.73
N GLU A 133 -5.89 -13.45 22.74
CA GLU A 133 -6.22 -13.23 24.15
C GLU A 133 -5.44 -12.07 24.79
N LYS A 134 -4.44 -11.51 24.10
CA LYS A 134 -3.73 -10.29 24.53
C LYS A 134 -4.49 -9.02 24.20
N LEU A 135 -5.52 -9.10 23.36
CA LEU A 135 -6.37 -7.96 23.03
C LEU A 135 -7.35 -7.68 24.16
N SER A 136 -7.48 -6.41 24.51
CA SER A 136 -8.51 -5.96 25.46
C SER A 136 -9.90 -5.91 24.84
N ASP A 137 -9.97 -5.78 23.51
CA ASP A 137 -11.19 -5.87 22.73
C ASP A 137 -11.49 -7.34 22.41
N THR A 138 -12.40 -7.91 23.21
CA THR A 138 -12.81 -9.31 23.10
C THR A 138 -13.60 -9.59 21.83
N GLU A 139 -14.34 -8.61 21.30
CA GLU A 139 -15.08 -8.73 20.06
C GLU A 139 -14.12 -8.83 18.86
N LEU A 140 -13.13 -7.94 18.78
CA LEU A 140 -12.08 -8.04 17.77
C LEU A 140 -11.33 -9.37 17.88
N ALA A 141 -10.97 -9.80 19.08
CA ALA A 141 -10.30 -11.08 19.32
C ALA A 141 -11.13 -12.28 18.82
N GLU A 142 -12.45 -12.26 19.00
CA GLU A 142 -13.35 -13.28 18.48
C GLU A 142 -13.41 -13.29 16.96
N TYR A 143 -13.53 -12.13 16.32
CA TYR A 143 -13.56 -12.05 14.86
C TYR A 143 -12.25 -12.53 14.24
N LEU A 144 -11.10 -12.17 14.82
CA LEU A 144 -9.80 -12.69 14.38
C LEU A 144 -9.76 -14.22 14.47
N ARG A 145 -10.15 -14.81 15.61
CA ARG A 145 -10.19 -16.27 15.79
C ARG A 145 -11.13 -16.96 14.81
N LYS A 146 -12.34 -16.42 14.59
CA LYS A 146 -13.32 -16.96 13.64
C LYS A 146 -12.83 -16.88 12.19
N PHE A 147 -11.96 -15.92 11.89
CA PHE A 147 -11.43 -15.69 10.56
C PHE A 147 -10.17 -16.53 10.25
N ASN A 148 -9.58 -17.21 11.24
CA ASN A 148 -8.43 -18.12 11.04
C ASN A 148 -8.72 -19.20 10.00
N GLY A 149 -7.73 -19.44 9.15
CA GLY A 149 -7.79 -20.40 8.05
C GLY A 149 -8.47 -19.88 6.78
N THR A 150 -9.06 -18.68 6.81
CA THR A 150 -9.71 -18.09 5.63
C THR A 150 -8.71 -17.86 4.51
N ASP A 151 -9.04 -18.31 3.30
CA ASP A 151 -8.24 -18.04 2.10
C ASP A 151 -8.40 -16.59 1.68
N ILE A 152 -7.28 -15.86 1.70
CA ILE A 152 -7.17 -14.47 1.30
C ILE A 152 -6.27 -14.28 0.07
N SER A 153 -5.78 -15.38 -0.53
CA SER A 153 -4.97 -15.36 -1.76
C SER A 153 -5.72 -14.73 -2.93
N ARG A 154 -7.05 -14.85 -2.91
CA ARG A 154 -7.99 -14.29 -3.89
C ARG A 154 -8.65 -12.99 -3.44
N SER A 155 -8.21 -12.38 -2.34
CA SER A 155 -8.71 -11.06 -1.94
C SER A 155 -8.61 -10.13 -3.15
N PRO A 156 -9.70 -9.45 -3.57
CA PRO A 156 -9.68 -8.58 -4.74
C PRO A 156 -8.49 -7.63 -4.65
N ASP A 157 -7.89 -7.36 -5.80
CA ASP A 157 -6.82 -6.39 -5.97
C ASP A 157 -7.30 -5.02 -5.49
N ILE A 158 -7.16 -4.78 -4.20
CA ILE A 158 -6.89 -3.44 -3.69
C ILE A 158 -5.63 -3.02 -4.44
N GLN A 159 -5.79 -2.09 -5.39
CA GLN A 159 -4.74 -1.70 -6.33
C GLN A 159 -3.75 -0.74 -5.67
N ILE A 160 -3.32 -1.06 -4.46
CA ILE A 160 -2.20 -0.39 -3.80
C ILE A 160 -0.94 -0.77 -4.59
N GLN A 161 -0.43 0.20 -5.34
CA GLN A 161 0.82 0.10 -6.10
C GLN A 161 1.96 0.85 -5.41
N LEU A 162 1.60 1.82 -4.57
CA LEU A 162 2.52 2.61 -3.75
C LEU A 162 2.08 2.54 -2.30
N ILE A 163 3.05 2.58 -1.40
CA ILE A 163 2.84 2.75 0.04
C ILE A 163 3.81 3.81 0.55
N PRO A 164 3.51 4.47 1.68
CA PRO A 164 4.34 5.59 2.14
C PRO A 164 5.81 5.20 2.45
N GLU A 165 6.04 4.01 3.01
CA GLU A 165 7.37 3.46 3.31
C GLU A 165 8.32 3.40 2.08
N MET A 166 7.78 3.41 0.86
CA MET A 166 8.59 3.41 -0.37
C MET A 166 9.30 4.74 -0.66
N ALA A 167 8.92 5.83 0.02
CA ALA A 167 9.47 7.16 -0.25
C ALA A 167 11.01 7.22 -0.11
N SER A 168 11.59 6.40 0.76
CA SER A 168 13.06 6.30 0.97
C SER A 168 13.70 5.12 0.20
N LYS A 169 12.92 4.35 -0.55
CA LYS A 169 13.35 3.11 -1.21
C LYS A 169 13.18 3.23 -2.72
N SER A 170 14.09 3.96 -3.36
CA SER A 170 13.99 4.31 -4.79
C SER A 170 13.74 3.11 -5.69
N TYR A 171 14.34 1.95 -5.41
CA TYR A 171 14.10 0.73 -6.20
C TYR A 171 12.65 0.23 -6.10
N GLU A 172 12.10 0.13 -4.88
CA GLU A 172 10.71 -0.30 -4.67
C GLU A 172 9.74 0.69 -5.30
N LEU A 173 10.00 1.99 -5.11
CA LEU A 173 9.21 3.07 -5.67
C LEU A 173 9.14 3.01 -7.20
N ARG A 174 10.28 2.80 -7.88
CA ARG A 174 10.33 2.65 -9.34
C ARG A 174 9.48 1.49 -9.83
N ARG A 175 9.50 0.34 -9.13
CA ARG A 175 8.66 -0.82 -9.50
C ARG A 175 7.18 -0.49 -9.39
N GLY A 176 6.75 0.11 -8.28
CA GLY A 176 5.36 0.54 -8.11
C GLY A 176 4.90 1.58 -9.15
N LEU A 177 5.83 2.41 -9.64
CA LEU A 177 5.54 3.43 -10.66
C LEU A 177 5.37 2.89 -12.08
N VAL A 178 5.82 1.68 -12.43
CA VAL A 178 5.76 1.17 -13.82
C VAL A 178 4.34 1.21 -14.37
N ASN A 179 3.37 0.67 -13.63
CA ASN A 179 1.98 0.64 -14.05
C ASN A 179 1.36 2.04 -14.06
N LEU A 180 1.72 2.88 -13.09
CA LEU A 180 1.22 4.26 -13.02
C LEU A 180 1.72 5.10 -14.21
N VAL A 181 2.97 4.90 -14.63
CA VAL A 181 3.54 5.55 -15.82
C VAL A 181 2.82 5.06 -17.08
N LEU A 182 2.57 3.76 -17.21
CA LEU A 182 1.81 3.23 -18.35
C LEU A 182 0.39 3.79 -18.41
N LYS A 183 -0.26 4.05 -17.27
CA LYS A 183 -1.58 4.72 -17.24
C LYS A 183 -1.56 6.17 -17.76
N LEU A 184 -0.40 6.83 -17.82
CA LEU A 184 -0.29 8.15 -18.46
C LEU A 184 -0.46 8.09 -19.98
N ALA A 185 -0.38 6.89 -20.56
CA ALA A 185 -0.59 6.64 -21.99
C ALA A 185 -2.06 6.48 -22.37
N GLU A 186 -2.97 6.39 -21.39
CA GLU A 186 -4.38 6.11 -21.64
C GLU A 186 -5.00 7.21 -22.51
N PRO A 187 -5.88 6.87 -23.47
CA PRO A 187 -6.55 7.84 -24.32
C PRO A 187 -7.20 8.97 -23.50
N GLY A 188 -6.92 10.22 -23.86
CA GLY A 188 -7.45 11.39 -23.17
C GLY A 188 -6.69 11.82 -21.91
N CYS A 189 -5.64 11.11 -21.49
CA CYS A 189 -4.78 11.57 -20.41
C CYS A 189 -3.98 12.80 -20.85
N ARG A 190 -4.16 13.94 -20.17
CA ARG A 190 -3.42 15.19 -20.43
C ARG A 190 -2.11 15.29 -19.65
N GLY A 191 -1.71 14.20 -19.02
CA GLY A 191 -0.66 14.16 -18.01
C GLY A 191 -1.20 14.18 -16.59
N ARG A 192 -0.32 13.89 -15.64
CA ARG A 192 -0.63 13.90 -14.21
C ARG A 192 0.50 14.51 -13.41
N THR A 193 0.16 15.16 -12.30
CA THR A 193 1.15 15.59 -11.30
C THR A 193 1.64 14.40 -10.46
N ALA A 194 2.77 14.55 -9.78
CA ALA A 194 3.25 13.54 -8.84
C ALA A 194 2.21 13.23 -7.74
N ASP A 195 1.48 14.23 -7.25
CA ASP A 195 0.39 14.04 -6.27
C ASP A 195 -0.76 13.19 -6.82
N GLN A 196 -1.20 13.43 -8.06
CA GLN A 196 -2.24 12.63 -8.71
C GLN A 196 -1.77 11.18 -8.93
N ILE A 197 -0.50 10.98 -9.28
CA ILE A 197 0.12 9.67 -9.41
C ILE A 197 0.18 8.95 -8.06
N VAL A 198 0.61 9.64 -7.01
CA VAL A 198 0.64 9.10 -5.64
C VAL A 198 -0.76 8.73 -5.16
N THR A 199 -1.73 9.61 -5.33
CA THR A 199 -3.13 9.35 -4.95
C THR A 199 -3.69 8.14 -5.70
N SER A 200 -3.37 8.00 -7.00
CA SER A 200 -3.75 6.82 -7.79
C SER A 200 -3.06 5.54 -7.33
N GLY A 201 -1.81 5.62 -6.90
CA GLY A 201 -1.01 4.48 -6.43
C GLY A 201 -1.34 4.02 -5.01
N LEU A 202 -1.76 4.95 -4.14
CA LEU A 202 -2.23 4.66 -2.79
C LEU A 202 -3.68 4.11 -2.79
N GLU A 203 -4.49 4.46 -3.79
CA GLU A 203 -5.86 3.97 -3.98
C GLU A 203 -6.69 4.06 -2.67
N ARG A 204 -7.12 2.92 -2.11
CA ARG A 204 -8.02 2.88 -0.93
C ARG A 204 -7.44 3.47 0.34
N ILE A 205 -6.13 3.62 0.45
CA ILE A 205 -5.48 4.20 1.63
C ILE A 205 -5.15 5.68 1.46
N ALA A 206 -5.38 6.28 0.29
CA ALA A 206 -4.92 7.63 -0.04
C ALA A 206 -5.43 8.71 0.93
N GLU A 207 -6.65 8.58 1.43
CA GLU A 207 -7.27 9.53 2.38
C GLU A 207 -6.79 9.33 3.82
N ASN A 208 -6.21 8.18 4.14
CA ASN A 208 -5.74 7.86 5.50
C ASN A 208 -4.25 8.11 5.70
N VAL A 209 -3.45 8.22 4.63
CA VAL A 209 -2.01 8.51 4.76
C VAL A 209 -1.81 9.91 5.32
N SER A 210 -0.94 10.05 6.33
CA SER A 210 -0.62 11.35 6.90
C SER A 210 -0.05 12.33 5.85
N GLU A 211 -0.40 13.61 5.94
CA GLU A 211 0.07 14.64 5.00
C GLU A 211 1.61 14.70 4.90
N THR A 212 2.30 14.44 6.01
CA THR A 212 3.77 14.41 6.04
C THR A 212 4.31 13.24 5.23
N SER A 213 3.79 12.04 5.43
CA SER A 213 4.23 10.85 4.69
C SER A 213 3.82 10.92 3.22
N LYS A 214 2.61 11.42 2.92
CA LYS A 214 2.15 11.68 1.55
C LYS A 214 3.06 12.68 0.85
N GLY A 215 3.38 13.80 1.50
CA GLY A 215 4.29 14.82 0.94
C GLY A 215 5.70 14.31 0.66
N LYS A 216 6.25 13.44 1.52
CA LYS A 216 7.52 12.75 1.26
C LYS A 216 7.43 11.85 0.04
N LEU A 217 6.38 11.04 -0.05
CA LEU A 217 6.17 10.12 -1.18
C LEU A 217 6.01 10.90 -2.50
N VAL A 218 5.25 12.00 -2.51
CA VAL A 218 5.07 12.88 -3.69
C VAL A 218 6.41 13.41 -4.19
N LYS A 219 7.25 13.95 -3.30
CA LYS A 219 8.59 14.44 -3.67
C LYS A 219 9.48 13.34 -4.24
N SER A 220 9.47 12.16 -3.62
CA SER A 220 10.24 11.03 -4.12
C SER A 220 9.74 10.56 -5.49
N VAL A 221 8.42 10.50 -5.71
CA VAL A 221 7.83 10.15 -7.01
C VAL A 221 8.23 11.15 -8.08
N GLU A 222 8.11 12.45 -7.80
CA GLU A 222 8.52 13.51 -8.74
C GLU A 222 9.98 13.34 -9.16
N GLN A 223 10.89 13.19 -8.20
CA GLN A 223 12.31 12.98 -8.46
C GLN A 223 12.57 11.73 -9.33
N GLN A 224 11.88 10.61 -9.05
CA GLN A 224 12.03 9.40 -9.84
C GLN A 224 11.48 9.56 -11.26
N LEU A 225 10.38 10.29 -11.45
CA LEU A 225 9.79 10.54 -12.76
C LEU A 225 10.66 11.49 -13.60
N VAL A 226 11.23 12.55 -13.00
CA VAL A 226 12.21 13.41 -13.69
C VAL A 226 13.40 12.57 -14.19
N GLN A 227 13.98 11.75 -13.32
CA GLN A 227 15.08 10.84 -13.69
C GLN A 227 14.69 9.86 -14.81
N LEU A 228 13.46 9.35 -14.80
CA LEU A 228 12.95 8.47 -15.84
C LEU A 228 12.87 9.19 -17.19
N VAL A 229 12.26 10.38 -17.20
CA VAL A 229 12.08 11.20 -18.42
C VAL A 229 13.43 11.60 -18.99
N GLU A 230 14.31 12.20 -18.20
CA GLU A 230 15.62 12.68 -18.69
C GLU A 230 16.54 11.52 -19.11
N GLY A 231 16.47 10.39 -18.40
CA GLY A 231 17.37 9.26 -18.60
C GLY A 231 16.93 8.28 -19.69
N LYS A 232 15.78 7.64 -19.49
CA LYS A 232 15.33 6.48 -20.31
C LYS A 232 14.19 6.82 -21.26
N MET A 233 13.37 7.82 -20.95
CA MET A 233 12.10 8.08 -21.63
C MET A 233 12.06 9.41 -22.39
N LYS A 234 13.21 10.07 -22.61
CA LYS A 234 13.28 11.43 -23.20
C LYS A 234 12.61 11.59 -24.57
N ASP A 235 12.56 10.51 -25.35
CA ASP A 235 11.96 10.51 -26.70
C ASP A 235 10.46 10.19 -26.67
N TYR A 236 9.92 9.77 -25.53
CA TYR A 236 8.54 9.31 -25.37
C TYR A 236 7.73 10.17 -24.41
N MET A 237 8.37 10.69 -23.36
CA MET A 237 7.74 11.45 -22.31
C MET A 237 8.38 12.83 -22.17
N GLU A 238 7.61 13.72 -21.58
CA GLU A 238 8.02 15.06 -21.19
C GLU A 238 7.37 15.43 -19.86
N TYR A 239 7.85 16.50 -19.27
CA TYR A 239 7.18 17.15 -18.16
C TYR A 239 7.12 18.66 -18.38
N ASP A 240 6.06 19.27 -17.88
CA ASP A 240 5.84 20.71 -17.88
C ASP A 240 6.14 21.25 -16.47
N ASP A 241 7.19 22.06 -16.38
CA ASP A 241 7.67 22.72 -15.15
C ASP A 241 7.25 24.19 -15.07
N SER A 242 6.45 24.69 -16.02
CA SER A 242 5.94 26.06 -16.00
C SER A 242 4.86 26.30 -14.95
N SER A 243 4.24 25.23 -14.48
CA SER A 243 3.24 25.24 -13.42
C SER A 243 3.87 25.02 -12.05
N PRO A 244 3.26 25.50 -10.96
CA PRO A 244 3.76 25.25 -9.59
C PRO A 244 3.84 23.76 -9.25
N ASN A 245 3.13 22.90 -9.98
CA ASN A 245 3.23 21.45 -9.89
C ASN A 245 3.65 20.89 -11.26
N ILE A 246 4.71 20.08 -11.28
CA ILE A 246 5.21 19.44 -12.49
C ILE A 246 4.18 18.45 -13.02
N VAL A 247 3.84 18.55 -14.31
CA VAL A 247 2.91 17.62 -14.98
C VAL A 247 3.69 16.70 -15.90
N PHE A 248 3.60 15.38 -15.67
CA PHE A 248 4.25 14.35 -16.49
C PHE A 248 3.27 13.79 -17.53
N ARG A 249 3.70 13.66 -18.78
CA ARG A 249 2.88 13.08 -19.87
C ARG A 249 3.71 12.41 -20.96
N PHE A 250 3.05 11.61 -21.78
CA PHE A 250 3.62 11.18 -23.05
C PHE A 250 3.56 12.33 -24.07
N LYS A 251 4.57 12.39 -24.92
CA LYS A 251 4.67 13.38 -26.00
C LYS A 251 3.57 13.16 -27.03
N GLU A 252 3.14 14.23 -27.66
CA GLU A 252 2.18 14.18 -28.76
C GLU A 252 2.74 13.28 -29.89
N GLY A 253 1.87 12.44 -30.48
CA GLY A 253 2.24 11.51 -31.54
C GLY A 253 2.86 10.18 -31.07
N VAL A 254 3.15 10.00 -29.78
CA VAL A 254 3.58 8.70 -29.24
C VAL A 254 2.38 7.75 -29.18
N ASN A 255 2.25 6.88 -30.18
CA ASN A 255 1.21 5.86 -30.21
C ASN A 255 1.62 4.61 -29.40
N ILE A 256 1.09 4.49 -28.19
CA ILE A 256 1.38 3.36 -27.27
C ILE A 256 0.56 2.11 -27.61
N GLU A 257 -0.50 2.24 -28.39
CA GLU A 257 -1.25 1.09 -28.92
C GLU A 257 -0.42 0.34 -29.98
N ASN A 258 0.53 1.03 -30.63
CA ASN A 258 1.49 0.38 -31.51
C ASN A 258 2.37 -0.63 -30.73
N LYS A 259 2.26 -1.91 -31.08
CA LYS A 259 2.99 -3.01 -30.42
C LYS A 259 4.50 -2.78 -30.32
N ASN A 260 5.13 -2.20 -31.35
CA ASN A 260 6.57 -1.93 -31.34
C ASN A 260 6.94 -0.80 -30.37
N THR A 261 6.14 0.27 -30.35
CA THR A 261 6.31 1.40 -29.41
C THR A 261 6.10 0.92 -27.97
N ARG A 262 5.00 0.20 -27.71
CA ARG A 262 4.70 -0.38 -26.39
C ARG A 262 5.83 -1.27 -25.89
N SER A 263 6.32 -2.19 -26.74
CA SER A 263 7.41 -3.10 -26.40
C SER A 263 8.70 -2.36 -26.05
N LYS A 264 9.02 -1.27 -26.78
CA LYS A 264 10.17 -0.42 -26.48
C LYS A 264 10.01 0.29 -25.14
N ILE A 265 8.85 0.89 -24.87
CA ILE A 265 8.55 1.58 -23.61
C ILE A 265 8.64 0.61 -22.44
N VAL A 266 7.97 -0.55 -22.52
CA VAL A 266 8.03 -1.58 -21.48
C VAL A 266 9.47 -2.02 -21.22
N ARG A 267 10.28 -2.20 -22.27
CA ARG A 267 11.71 -2.53 -22.12
C ARG A 267 12.47 -1.42 -21.38
N LEU A 268 12.23 -0.15 -21.71
CA LEU A 268 12.88 0.99 -21.04
C LEU A 268 12.48 1.08 -19.56
N LEU A 269 11.21 0.83 -19.24
CA LEU A 269 10.73 0.77 -17.86
C LEU A 269 11.36 -0.40 -17.09
N LYS A 270 11.48 -1.59 -17.70
CA LYS A 270 12.20 -2.74 -17.12
C LYS A 270 13.67 -2.41 -16.82
N GLU A 271 14.35 -1.75 -17.76
CA GLU A 271 15.73 -1.31 -17.56
C GLU A 271 15.84 -0.26 -16.44
N TRP A 272 14.86 0.65 -16.32
CA TRP A 272 14.83 1.69 -15.29
C TRP A 272 14.65 1.12 -13.87
N VAL A 273 13.79 0.11 -13.73
CA VAL A 273 13.65 -0.62 -12.46
C VAL A 273 14.82 -1.56 -12.19
N GLY A 274 15.77 -1.71 -13.12
CA GLY A 274 16.96 -2.55 -12.94
C GLY A 274 16.75 -4.04 -13.21
N GLU A 275 15.67 -4.43 -13.90
CA GLU A 275 15.51 -5.79 -14.40
C GLU A 275 16.49 -6.02 -15.56
N ARG A 276 17.42 -6.97 -15.39
CA ARG A 276 18.39 -7.32 -16.46
C ARG A 276 17.70 -8.18 -17.52
N LYS A 277 18.16 -8.07 -18.78
CA LYS A 277 17.76 -8.96 -19.88
C LYS A 277 17.89 -10.43 -19.43
N GLY A 278 16.76 -11.14 -19.36
CA GLY A 278 16.69 -12.57 -19.01
C GLY A 278 15.80 -12.92 -17.81
N GLN A 279 15.31 -11.93 -17.05
CA GLN A 279 14.29 -12.14 -16.02
C GLN A 279 12.91 -11.75 -16.59
N THR A 280 12.14 -12.76 -16.99
CA THR A 280 10.83 -12.61 -17.63
C THR A 280 9.74 -12.93 -16.61
N GLU A 281 9.31 -11.93 -15.82
CA GLU A 281 8.10 -12.02 -14.98
C GLU A 281 7.24 -10.76 -15.15
N LEU A 282 6.97 -10.41 -16.41
CA LEU A 282 5.95 -9.42 -16.78
C LEU A 282 5.04 -10.00 -17.90
N SER A 283 4.91 -11.33 -17.96
CA SER A 283 4.16 -12.06 -19.00
C SER A 283 2.64 -12.03 -18.83
N ASP A 284 2.10 -11.46 -17.75
CA ASP A 284 0.66 -11.47 -17.49
C ASP A 284 -0.09 -10.33 -18.20
N TYR A 285 0.58 -9.60 -19.10
CA TYR A 285 -0.02 -8.48 -19.84
C TYR A 285 -0.59 -8.84 -21.22
N ASP A 286 -0.57 -10.12 -21.61
CA ASP A 286 -0.92 -10.58 -22.96
C ASP A 286 -2.27 -11.33 -23.10
N SER A 287 -3.16 -11.31 -22.11
CA SER A 287 -4.51 -11.89 -22.31
C SER A 287 -5.60 -11.23 -21.47
N ASN A 288 -6.22 -10.17 -22.02
CA ASN A 288 -7.61 -9.85 -21.71
C ASN A 288 -8.35 -9.16 -22.87
N ASP A 289 -8.05 -9.56 -24.10
CA ASP A 289 -8.95 -9.34 -25.25
C ASP A 289 -9.57 -10.67 -25.63
N GLY A 290 -10.64 -11.02 -24.91
CA GLY A 290 -11.58 -12.07 -25.25
C GLY A 290 -12.79 -11.45 -25.94
N ASP A 291 -12.63 -11.26 -27.24
CA ASP A 291 -13.60 -10.88 -28.26
C ASP A 291 -15.00 -11.52 -28.03
N MET A 292 -15.99 -10.73 -27.61
CA MET A 292 -17.40 -11.08 -27.75
C MET A 292 -17.87 -10.64 -29.13
N THR A 293 -17.49 -11.42 -30.15
CA THR A 293 -18.18 -11.38 -31.43
C THR A 293 -19.49 -12.13 -31.30
N ALA A 294 -20.58 -11.36 -31.40
CA ALA A 294 -21.91 -11.86 -31.66
C ALA A 294 -21.92 -12.61 -33.01
N THR A 295 -22.52 -13.80 -33.04
CA THR A 295 -23.09 -14.35 -34.27
C THR A 295 -24.30 -15.22 -33.94
N THR A 296 -25.45 -14.73 -34.44
CA THR A 296 -26.75 -15.38 -34.74
C THR A 296 -27.46 -16.19 -33.68
#